data_AF-A0A2A5CCE1-F1
#
_entry.id   AF-A0A2A5CCE1-F1
#
_cell.length_a   1.000
_cell.length_b   1.000
_cell.length_c   1.000
_cell.angle_alpha   90.00
_cell.angle_beta   90.00
_cell.angle_gamma   90.00
#
_symmetry.space_group_name_H-M   'P 1'
#
loop_
_entity.id
_entity.type
_entity.pdbx_description
1 polymer ?
#
loop_
_entity_poly.entity_id
_entity_poly.type
_entity_poly.pdbx_seq_one_letter_code
_entity_poly.pdbx_strand_id
1 'polypeptide(L)' 'MKTQLEQAKETLYGKGGLGVTNLKLFPGSNRDVTAEEIAEQINAVVGDLMLDQGEAEIIDV' A
#
# COMPACT_ATOMS: atom_id res chain seq x y z
N MET A 1 -3.40 -15.40 -7.03
CA MET A 1 -2.49 -14.28 -6.69
C MET A 1 -3.24 -13.00 -6.98
N LYS A 2 -3.39 -12.10 -6.01
CA LYS A 2 -3.94 -10.77 -6.26
C LYS A 2 -2.82 -9.89 -6.82
N THR A 3 -3.16 -8.99 -7.74
CA THR A 3 -2.22 -7.97 -8.22
C THR A 3 -1.95 -6.95 -7.13
N GLN A 4 -0.80 -6.26 -7.20
CA GLN A 4 -0.47 -5.15 -6.29
C GLN A 4 -1.57 -4.09 -6.28
N LEU A 5 -2.17 -3.84 -7.44
CA LEU A 5 -3.26 -2.89 -7.61
C LEU A 5 -4.54 -3.31 -6.88
N GLU A 6 -4.90 -4.59 -6.94
CA GLU A 6 -6.06 -5.12 -6.21
C GLU A 6 -5.84 -5.06 -4.70
N GLN A 7 -4.63 -5.40 -4.24
CA GLN A 7 -4.28 -5.33 -2.83
C GLN A 7 -4.32 -3.88 -2.32
N ALA A 8 -3.74 -2.93 -3.06
CA ALA A 8 -3.76 -1.51 -2.68
C ALA A 8 -5.19 -0.96 -2.60
N LYS A 9 -6.07 -1.33 -3.54
CA LYS A 9 -7.49 -0.92 -3.51
C LYS A 9 -8.21 -1.45 -2.28
N GLU A 10 -7.99 -2.70 -1.93
CA GLU A 10 -8.59 -3.33 -0.74
C GLU A 10 -8.05 -2.71 0.56
N THR A 11 -6.75 -2.47 0.63
CA THR A 11 -6.10 -1.85 1.80
C THR A 11 -6.56 -0.41 2.03
N LEU A 12 -6.73 0.37 0.97
CA LEU A 12 -7.12 1.78 1.09
C LEU A 12 -8.63 1.97 1.29
N TYR A 13 -9.45 1.21 0.54
CA TYR A 13 -10.88 1.47 0.39
C TYR A 13 -11.78 0.22 0.57
N GLY A 14 -11.20 -0.93 0.90
CA GLY A 14 -11.94 -2.17 1.16
C GLY A 14 -12.73 -2.11 2.47
N LYS A 15 -13.42 -3.22 2.77
CA LYS A 15 -14.23 -3.35 3.99
C LYS A 15 -13.28 -3.51 5.19
N GLY A 16 -12.93 -2.38 5.83
CA GLY A 16 -11.87 -2.29 6.85
C GLY A 16 -10.62 -1.54 6.39
N GLY A 17 -10.65 -0.93 5.20
CA GLY A 17 -9.54 -0.13 4.69
C GLY A 17 -9.29 1.10 5.56
N LEU A 18 -8.05 1.56 5.55
CA LEU A 18 -7.55 2.61 6.46
C LEU A 18 -8.16 3.99 6.20
N GLY A 19 -8.85 4.20 5.07
CA GLY A 19 -9.45 5.49 4.74
C GLY A 19 -8.42 6.61 4.64
N VAL A 20 -7.22 6.29 4.16
CA VAL A 20 -6.07 7.20 4.14
C VAL A 20 -6.41 8.44 3.30
N THR A 21 -6.45 9.61 3.94
CA THR A 21 -6.80 10.88 3.28
C THR A 21 -5.59 11.69 2.85
N ASN A 22 -4.40 11.41 3.42
CA ASN A 22 -3.16 12.11 3.12
C ASN A 22 -2.00 11.11 3.01
N LEU A 23 -1.71 10.66 1.78
CA LEU A 23 -0.60 9.76 1.49
C LEU A 23 0.43 10.48 0.62
N LYS A 24 1.70 10.48 1.06
CA LYS A 24 2.81 11.04 0.28
C LYS A 24 3.59 9.90 -0.36
N LEU A 25 3.55 9.84 -1.69
CA LEU A 25 4.28 8.85 -2.47
C LEU A 25 5.54 9.48 -3.04
N PHE A 26 6.61 8.69 -3.15
CA PHE A 26 7.87 9.10 -3.76
C PHE A 26 8.27 8.08 -4.82
N PRO A 27 7.56 8.02 -5.96
CA PRO A 27 7.77 7.02 -6.99
C PRO A 27 9.04 7.32 -7.79
N GLY A 28 10.20 7.25 -7.14
CA GLY A 28 11.52 7.45 -7.74
C GLY A 28 11.68 8.76 -8.53
N SER A 29 12.77 8.84 -9.29
CA SER A 29 13.05 9.98 -10.20
C SER A 29 12.43 9.80 -11.58
N ASN A 30 11.71 8.68 -11.82
CA ASN A 30 11.17 8.34 -13.13
C ASN A 30 9.75 8.87 -13.25
N ARG A 31 9.48 9.62 -14.33
CA ARG A 31 8.15 10.20 -14.58
C ARG A 31 7.15 9.18 -15.10
N ASP A 32 7.66 8.15 -15.77
CA ASP A 32 6.89 7.05 -16.32
C ASP A 32 6.92 5.90 -15.32
N VAL A 33 5.92 5.86 -14.45
CA VAL A 33 5.70 4.79 -13.49
C VAL A 33 4.38 4.10 -13.80
N THR A 34 4.39 2.78 -13.77
CA THR A 34 3.21 1.95 -14.02
C THR A 34 2.26 1.94 -12.82
N ALA A 35 1.01 1.55 -13.05
CA ALA A 35 0.03 1.44 -11.97
C ALA A 35 0.46 0.40 -10.92
N GLU A 36 1.15 -0.64 -11.35
CA GLU A 36 1.69 -1.70 -10.52
C GLU A 36 2.81 -1.21 -9.60
N GLU A 37 3.75 -0.42 -10.11
CA GLU A 37 4.84 0.17 -9.31
C GLU A 37 4.32 1.17 -8.27
N ILE A 38 3.31 1.97 -8.64
CA ILE A 38 2.63 2.86 -7.69
C ILE A 38 1.92 2.03 -6.60
N ALA A 39 1.23 0.96 -7.00
CA ALA A 39 0.49 0.12 -6.08
C ALA A 39 1.42 -0.62 -5.11
N GLU A 40 2.57 -1.10 -5.58
CA GLU A 40 3.62 -1.68 -4.73
C GLU A 40 4.10 -0.67 -3.69
N GLN A 41 4.35 0.58 -4.10
CA GLN A 41 4.79 1.62 -3.18
C GLN A 41 3.72 2.02 -2.16
N ILE A 42 2.45 2.06 -2.57
CA ILE A 42 1.31 2.25 -1.65
C ILE A 42 1.27 1.12 -0.63
N ASN A 43 1.36 -0.14 -1.08
CA ASN A 43 1.34 -1.29 -0.19
C ASN A 43 2.51 -1.28 0.79
N ALA A 44 3.70 -0.86 0.37
CA ALA A 44 4.86 -0.72 1.24
C ALA A 44 4.66 0.36 2.32
N VAL A 45 4.29 1.58 1.92
CA VAL A 45 4.08 2.70 2.87
C VAL A 45 2.94 2.39 3.84
N VAL A 46 1.86 1.79 3.35
CA VAL A 46 0.74 1.41 4.21
C VAL A 46 1.13 0.25 5.14
N GLY A 47 1.88 -0.74 4.64
CA GLY A 47 2.44 -1.80 5.49
C GLY A 47 3.28 -1.25 6.64
N ASP A 48 4.17 -0.31 6.35
CA ASP A 48 4.96 0.38 7.36
C ASP A 48 4.08 1.14 8.37
N LEU A 49 3.06 1.86 7.90
CA LEU A 49 2.11 2.58 8.77
C LEU A 49 1.29 1.65 9.69
N MET A 50 1.00 0.42 9.23
CA MET A 50 0.29 -0.58 10.03
C MET A 50 1.22 -1.21 11.08
N LEU A 51 2.50 -1.42 10.74
CA LEU A 51 3.52 -1.93 11.67
C LEU A 51 3.84 -0.93 12.80
N ASP A 52 3.90 0.35 12.48
CA ASP A 52 4.28 1.41 13.45
C ASP A 52 3.15 1.75 14.45
N GLN A 53 1.90 1.38 14.15
CA GLN A 53 0.75 1.53 15.05
C GLN A 53 0.56 0.34 16.02
N GLY A 54 1.46 -0.64 16.03
CA GLY A 54 1.49 -1.70 17.04
C GLY A 54 0.51 -2.86 16.82
N GLU A 55 -0.07 -3.00 15.63
CA GLU A 55 -0.84 -4.19 15.23
C GLU A 55 -0.52 -4.58 13.78
N ALA A 56 0.56 -5.33 13.57
CA ALA A 56 0.71 -6.14 12.37
C ALA A 56 1.51 -7.40 12.69
N GLU A 57 0.80 -8.48 13.03
CA GLU A 57 1.33 -9.84 12.85
C GLU A 57 1.46 -10.09 11.34
N ILE A 58 2.71 -10.07 10.87
CA ILE A 58 3.05 -10.52 9.52
C ILE A 58 2.98 -12.05 9.54
N ILE A 59 1.93 -12.62 8.96
CA ILE A 59 1.89 -14.06 8.67
C ILE A 59 2.71 -14.28 7.40
N ASP A 60 3.87 -14.89 7.60
CA ASP A 60 4.85 -15.26 6.58
C ASP A 60 4.26 -16.30 5.60
N VAL A 61 4.69 -16.24 4.34
CA VAL A 61 4.16 -17.01 3.19
C VAL A 61 4.76 -18.41 3.11
#